data_AF-A0A9W7S2Z3-F1
#
_entry.id   AF-A0A9W7S2Z3-F1
#
_cell.length_a   1.000
_cell.length_b   1.000
_cell.length_c   1.000
_cell.angle_alpha   90.00
_cell.angle_beta   90.00
_cell.angle_gamma   90.00
#
_symmetry.space_group_name_H-M   'P 1'
#
loop_
_entity.id
_entity.type
_entity.pdbx_description
1 polymer ?
#
loop_
_entity_poly.entity_id
_entity_poly.type
_entity_poly.pdbx_seq_one_letter_code
_entity_poly.pdbx_strand_id
1 'polypeptide(L)' 'MRTFQLDNVVKKTDNEVKAKKYLALGFKEIGIEETEQQEQTESINLNKLDVKGLKEVADDRGIEYAKNATKDQMLELLGE' A
#
# COMPACT_ATOMS: atom_id res chain seq x y z
N MET A 1 18.74 9.03 -16.19
CA MET A 1 17.98 10.02 -15.39
C MET A 1 17.79 9.43 -14.01
N ARG A 2 18.13 10.16 -12.94
CA ARG A 2 18.07 9.65 -11.55
C ARG A 2 16.74 10.07 -10.92
N THR A 3 16.13 9.18 -10.16
CA THR A 3 14.87 9.44 -9.46
C THR A 3 15.12 9.45 -7.96
N PHE A 4 14.53 10.42 -7.27
CA PHE A 4 14.70 10.68 -5.86
C PHE A 4 13.33 10.72 -5.21
N GLN A 5 13.13 10.01 -4.11
CA GLN A 5 11.88 10.03 -3.34
C GLN A 5 12.14 10.44 -1.89
N LEU A 6 11.26 11.30 -1.38
CA LEU A 6 11.18 11.66 0.03
C LEU A 6 9.71 11.71 0.42
N ASP A 7 9.29 10.84 1.33
CA ASP A 7 7.87 10.71 1.72
C ASP A 7 6.99 10.49 0.47
N ASN A 8 5.98 11.34 0.24
CA ASN A 8 5.11 11.33 -0.95
C ASN A 8 5.62 12.17 -2.13
N VAL A 9 6.85 12.70 -2.08
CA VAL A 9 7.40 13.58 -3.11
C VAL A 9 8.45 12.87 -3.95
N VAL A 10 8.18 12.77 -5.27
CA VAL A 10 9.12 12.23 -6.25
C VAL A 10 9.77 13.35 -7.07
N LYS A 11 11.09 13.34 -7.19
CA LYS A 11 11.90 14.28 -7.98
C LYS A 11 12.77 13.51 -8.97
N LYS A 12 12.81 13.97 -10.22
CA LYS A 12 13.67 13.40 -11.27
C LYS A 12 14.68 14.45 -11.70
N THR A 13 15.96 14.07 -11.73
CA THR A 13 17.04 14.95 -12.20
C THR A 13 18.18 14.12 -12.78
N ASP A 14 18.82 14.62 -13.84
CA ASP A 14 20.11 14.10 -14.32
C ASP A 14 21.29 14.97 -13.82
N ASN A 15 21.02 16.20 -13.39
CA ASN A 15 22.04 17.12 -12.91
C ASN A 15 22.63 16.68 -11.56
N GLU A 16 23.94 16.43 -11.54
CA GLU A 16 24.68 15.96 -10.36
C GLU A 16 24.63 16.91 -9.17
N VAL A 17 24.60 18.22 -9.40
CA VAL A 17 24.48 19.23 -8.34
C VAL A 17 23.12 19.11 -7.65
N LYS A 18 22.05 18.92 -8.43
CA LYS A 18 20.70 18.70 -7.89
C LYS A 18 20.58 17.36 -7.19
N ALA A 19 21.17 16.30 -7.73
CA ALA A 19 21.21 14.98 -7.11
C ALA A 19 21.84 15.02 -5.71
N LYS A 20 23.02 15.65 -5.57
CA LYS A 20 23.66 15.85 -4.25
C LYS A 20 22.79 16.67 -3.30
N LYS A 21 22.09 17.69 -3.82
CA LYS A 21 21.16 18.49 -3.02
C LYS A 21 19.96 17.66 -2.54
N TYR A 22 19.40 16.78 -3.38
CA TYR A 22 18.31 15.90 -3.00
C TYR A 22 18.76 14.90 -1.92
N LEU A 23 19.93 14.27 -2.08
CA LEU A 23 20.51 13.40 -1.05
C LEU A 23 20.73 14.15 0.28
N ALA A 24 21.24 15.39 0.24
CA ALA A 24 21.43 16.23 1.42
C ALA A 24 20.11 16.67 2.09
N LEU A 25 19.02 16.77 1.32
CA LEU A 25 17.67 17.07 1.81
C LEU A 25 16.95 15.82 2.35
N GLY A 26 17.59 14.64 2.29
CA GLY A 26 17.04 13.38 2.77
C GLY A 26 16.31 12.55 1.71
N PHE A 27 16.28 12.99 0.44
CA PHE A 27 15.72 12.16 -0.62
C PHE A 27 16.59 10.93 -0.83
N LYS A 28 15.95 9.77 -0.99
CA LYS A 28 16.60 8.52 -1.36
C LYS A 28 16.63 8.40 -2.89
N GLU A 29 17.79 8.08 -3.44
CA GLU A 29 17.91 7.70 -4.85
C GLU A 29 17.24 6.35 -5.03
N ILE A 30 16.05 6.35 -5.64
CA ILE A 30 15.38 5.14 -6.06
C ILE A 30 15.84 4.87 -7.50
N GLY A 31 16.68 3.83 -7.64
CA GLY A 31 16.95 3.24 -8.95
C GLY A 31 15.61 2.86 -9.60
N ILE A 32 15.56 2.89 -10.92
CA ILE A 32 14.32 2.72 -11.72
C ILE A 32 13.73 1.29 -11.58
N GLU A 33 14.19 0.50 -10.61
CA GLU A 33 13.78 -0.87 -10.31
C GLU A 33 13.19 -1.05 -8.89
N GLU A 34 13.02 0.02 -8.10
CA GLU A 34 12.34 -0.07 -6.80
C GLU A 34 11.02 0.73 -6.81
N THR A 35 10.12 0.35 -7.72
CA THR A 35 8.68 0.49 -7.53
C THR A 35 8.19 -0.49 -6.45
N GLU A 36 8.74 -0.40 -5.23
CA GLU A 36 8.44 -1.39 -4.17
C GLU A 36 8.14 -0.77 -2.80
N GLN A 37 7.83 0.53 -2.72
CA GLN A 37 7.27 1.14 -1.49
C GLN A 37 6.01 1.97 -1.72
N GLN A 38 5.27 1.65 -2.77
CA GLN A 38 3.81 1.72 -2.74
C GLN A 38 3.28 0.32 -3.07
N GLU A 39 3.51 -0.64 -2.16
CA GLU A 39 2.44 -1.59 -1.85
C GLU A 39 1.26 -0.79 -1.27
N GLN A 40 0.57 -0.08 -2.15
CA GLN A 40 -0.88 0.02 -2.12
C GLN A 40 -1.48 -1.23 -2.77
N THR A 41 -0.83 -2.39 -2.65
CA THR A 41 -1.59 -3.53 -2.15
C THR A 41 -1.81 -3.25 -0.67
N GLU A 42 -2.81 -2.42 -0.42
CA GLU A 42 -3.64 -2.59 0.75
C GLU A 42 -4.26 -3.98 0.60
N SER A 43 -3.43 -5.01 0.79
CA SER A 43 -3.86 -6.31 1.27
C SER A 43 -4.38 -5.96 2.64
N ILE A 44 -5.60 -5.44 2.66
CA ILE A 44 -6.44 -5.29 3.82
C ILE A 44 -6.20 -6.60 4.56
N ASN A 45 -5.42 -6.57 5.65
CA ASN A 45 -5.08 -7.79 6.37
C ASN A 45 -6.38 -8.16 7.05
N LEU A 46 -7.21 -8.96 6.38
CA LEU A 46 -8.55 -9.30 6.83
C LEU A 46 -8.40 -9.98 8.19
N ASN A 47 -7.33 -10.76 8.39
CA ASN A 47 -6.95 -11.33 9.68
C ASN A 47 -6.89 -10.32 10.84
N LYS A 48 -6.41 -9.10 10.58
CA LYS A 48 -6.30 -8.02 11.57
C LYS A 48 -7.57 -7.18 11.72
N LEU A 49 -8.54 -7.34 10.82
CA LEU A 49 -9.83 -6.69 10.97
C LEU A 49 -10.74 -7.42 11.95
N ASP A 50 -11.53 -6.62 12.65
CA ASP A 50 -12.63 -7.13 13.47
C ASP A 50 -13.78 -7.59 12.56
N VAL A 51 -14.71 -8.39 13.08
CA VAL A 51 -15.86 -8.91 12.33
C VAL A 51 -16.64 -7.78 11.66
N LYS A 52 -16.72 -6.61 12.31
CA LYS A 52 -17.37 -5.43 11.72
C LYS A 52 -16.66 -4.94 10.46
N GLY A 53 -15.33 -4.85 10.48
CA GLY A 53 -14.55 -4.40 9.33
C GLY A 53 -14.57 -5.42 8.19
N LEU A 54 -14.60 -6.71 8.50
CA LEU A 54 -14.79 -7.77 7.50
C LEU A 54 -16.16 -7.68 6.82
N LYS A 55 -17.22 -7.38 7.57
CA LYS A 55 -18.56 -7.13 7.00
C LYS A 55 -18.56 -5.93 6.05
N GLU A 56 -17.87 -4.84 6.41
CA GLU A 56 -17.77 -3.66 5.55
C GLU A 56 -17.01 -3.97 4.25
N VAL A 57 -15.92 -4.74 4.31
CA VAL A 57 -15.19 -5.17 3.10
C VAL A 57 -16.02 -6.14 2.26
N ALA A 58 -16.79 -7.04 2.89
CA ALA A 58 -17.70 -7.93 2.18
C ALA A 58 -18.83 -7.15 1.49
N ASP A 59 -19.39 -6.14 2.14
CA ASP A 59 -20.43 -5.26 1.59
C ASP A 59 -19.88 -4.43 0.41
N ASP A 60 -18.69 -3.83 0.56
CA ASP A 60 -17.99 -3.08 -0.51
C ASP A 60 -17.69 -3.96 -1.73
N ARG A 61 -17.34 -5.23 -1.50
CA ARG A 61 -17.11 -6.23 -2.55
C ARG A 61 -18.39 -6.86 -3.10
N GLY A 62 -19.56 -6.54 -2.53
CA GLY A 62 -20.84 -7.15 -2.92
C GLY A 62 -20.96 -8.64 -2.60
N ILE A 63 -20.23 -9.11 -1.59
CA ILE A 63 -20.25 -10.50 -1.13
C ILE A 63 -21.36 -10.69 -0.11
N GLU A 64 -22.34 -11.53 -0.42
CA GLU A 64 -23.41 -11.89 0.51
C GLU A 64 -22.89 -12.82 1.62
N TYR A 65 -23.06 -12.42 2.88
CA TYR A 65 -22.69 -13.21 4.05
C TYR A 65 -23.89 -13.48 4.94
N ALA A 66 -23.86 -14.60 5.67
CA ALA A 66 -24.91 -14.91 6.65
C ALA A 66 -24.93 -13.84 7.76
N LYS A 67 -26.12 -13.42 8.22
CA LYS A 67 -26.25 -12.39 9.28
C LYS A 67 -25.46 -12.73 10.57
N ASN A 68 -25.27 -14.01 10.84
CA ASN A 68 -24.50 -14.56 11.96
C ASN A 68 -23.14 -15.15 11.55
N ALA A 69 -22.59 -14.78 10.39
CA ALA A 69 -21.28 -15.24 9.94
C ALA A 69 -20.21 -14.84 10.96
N THR A 70 -19.34 -15.80 11.29
CA THR A 70 -18.21 -15.63 12.19
C THR A 70 -17.02 -15.01 11.47
N LYS A 71 -16.01 -14.59 12.23
CA LYS A 71 -14.78 -13.99 11.68
C LYS A 71 -14.14 -14.90 10.61
N ASP A 72 -13.90 -16.17 10.95
CA ASP A 72 -13.36 -17.18 10.03
C ASP A 72 -14.16 -17.30 8.74
N GLN A 73 -15.49 -17.38 8.83
CA GLN A 73 -16.35 -17.50 7.65
C GLN A 73 -16.27 -16.25 6.75
N MET A 74 -16.08 -15.06 7.32
CA MET A 74 -15.88 -13.85 6.51
C MET A 74 -14.49 -13.79 5.88
N LEU A 75 -13.46 -14.23 6.59
CA LEU A 75 -12.10 -14.33 6.04
C LEU A 75 -12.09 -15.26 4.83
N GLU A 76 -12.71 -16.44 4.96
CA GLU A 76 -12.82 -17.43 3.89
C GLU A 76 -13.58 -16.88 2.68
N LEU A 77 -14.70 -16.16 2.90
CA LEU A 77 -15.46 -15.52 1.82
C LEU A 77 -14.69 -14.39 1.12
N LEU A 78 -13.80 -13.72 1.85
CA LEU A 78 -13.01 -12.60 1.35
C LEU A 78 -11.69 -13.02 0.70
N GLY A 79 -11.39 -14.33 0.71
CA GLY A 79 -10.26 -14.93 0.02
C GLY A 79 -8.98 -15.06 0.87
N GLU A 80 -9.10 -15.16 2.20
CA GLU A 80 -8.02 -15.55 3.11
C GLU A 80 -8.09 -17.02 3.51
#